data_AF-A0A8T4YMW8-F1
#
_entry.id   AF-A0A8T4YMW8-F1
#
_cell.length_a   1.000
_cell.length_b   1.000
_cell.length_c   1.000
_cell.angle_alpha   90.00
_cell.angle_beta   90.00
_cell.angle_gamma   90.00
#
_symmetry.space_group_name_H-M   'P 1'
#
loop_
_entity.id
_entity.type
_entity.pdbx_description
1 polymer ?
#
loop_
_entity_poly.entity_id
_entity_poly.type
_entity_poly.pdbx_seq_one_letter_code
_entity_poly.pdbx_strand_id
1 'polypeptide(L)'
;MSNLSLVGRCGLYCGTCGVYRGYRDGGELLEQLAEKWNIPKEKFRCEGCGSLTQKCWGFGCEIVKCLNYKGYQLCHECEAFDDKRCDRYESIAERYLKRGEDIRKSLMRIKNGETLQWLDEQDRLWRCPSCGSPISIHAEKCYRCGVPR
;
A
#
# COMPACT_ATOMS: atom_id res chain seq x y z
N MET A 1 11.13 -3.67 -15.29
CA MET A 1 10.97 -2.21 -15.12
C MET A 1 10.05 -1.99 -13.94
N SER A 2 10.56 -1.39 -12.86
CA SER A 2 9.81 -1.15 -11.63
C SER A 2 8.74 -0.07 -11.86
N ASN A 3 7.51 -0.30 -11.39
CA ASN A 3 6.41 0.64 -11.59
C ASN A 3 6.31 1.63 -10.43
N LEU A 4 6.67 2.90 -10.69
CA LEU A 4 6.62 3.98 -9.71
C LEU A 4 5.20 4.24 -9.16
N SER A 5 4.14 3.82 -9.87
CA SER A 5 2.77 3.93 -9.35
C SER A 5 2.57 3.14 -8.05
N LEU A 6 3.43 2.15 -7.79
CA LEU A 6 3.35 1.28 -6.62
C LEU A 6 4.04 1.85 -5.38
N VAL A 7 4.65 3.03 -5.48
CA VAL A 7 5.16 3.76 -4.33
C VAL A 7 3.97 4.30 -3.53
N GLY A 8 3.71 3.71 -2.36
CA GLY A 8 2.72 4.21 -1.41
C GLY A 8 3.09 5.58 -0.90
N ARG A 9 2.12 6.50 -0.85
CA ARG A 9 2.37 7.82 -0.27
C ARG A 9 2.76 7.79 1.21
N CYS A 10 2.35 6.72 1.90
CA CYS A 10 2.75 6.41 3.27
C CYS A 10 3.99 5.53 3.38
N GLY A 11 4.62 5.10 2.28
CA GLY A 11 5.75 4.15 2.30
C GLY A 11 5.40 2.71 1.99
N LEU A 12 4.11 2.34 2.01
CA LEU A 12 3.69 0.98 1.71
C LEU A 12 3.93 0.65 0.23
N TYR A 13 4.50 -0.52 -0.07
CA TYR A 13 4.47 -1.04 -1.43
C TYR A 13 3.02 -1.36 -1.84
N CYS A 14 2.45 -0.61 -2.80
CA CYS A 14 1.04 -0.81 -3.18
C CYS A 14 0.77 -2.19 -3.77
N GLY A 15 1.80 -2.88 -4.29
CA GLY A 15 1.70 -4.29 -4.70
C GLY A 15 1.36 -5.26 -3.55
N THR A 16 1.40 -4.83 -2.30
CA THR A 16 0.88 -5.60 -1.15
C THR A 16 -0.35 -4.93 -0.47
N CYS A 17 -0.76 -3.76 -0.92
CA CYS A 17 -1.92 -3.06 -0.35
C CYS A 17 -3.21 -3.84 -0.59
N GLY A 18 -4.04 -3.95 0.46
CA GLY A 18 -5.30 -4.70 0.40
C GLY A 18 -6.25 -4.20 -0.68
N VAL A 19 -6.42 -2.88 -0.82
CA VAL A 19 -7.31 -2.30 -1.83
C VAL A 19 -6.77 -2.47 -3.23
N TYR A 20 -5.46 -2.24 -3.44
CA TYR A 20 -4.84 -2.44 -4.75
C TYR A 20 -4.94 -3.89 -5.20
N ARG A 21 -4.61 -4.84 -4.31
CA ARG A 21 -4.69 -6.27 -4.60
C ARG A 21 -6.12 -6.76 -4.71
N GLY A 22 -7.04 -6.33 -3.85
CA GLY A 22 -8.47 -6.65 -3.98
C GLY A 22 -9.02 -6.24 -5.35
N TYR A 23 -8.68 -5.05 -5.85
CA TYR A 23 -9.09 -4.62 -7.19
C TYR A 23 -8.42 -5.40 -8.33
N ARG A 24 -7.12 -5.71 -8.21
CA ARG A 24 -6.36 -6.43 -9.27
C ARG A 24 -6.66 -7.93 -9.33
N ASP A 25 -6.95 -8.54 -8.19
CA ASP A 25 -7.04 -9.99 -8.03
C ASP A 25 -8.47 -10.49 -7.88
N GLY A 26 -9.37 -9.63 -7.40
CA GLY A 26 -10.74 -10.01 -7.05
C GLY A 26 -10.78 -10.98 -5.87
N GLY A 27 -11.78 -11.87 -5.90
CA GLY A 27 -11.96 -12.95 -4.91
C GLY A 27 -12.30 -12.47 -3.50
N GLU A 28 -11.94 -13.29 -2.52
CA GLU A 28 -12.33 -13.12 -1.10
C GLU A 28 -11.83 -11.80 -0.51
N LEU A 29 -10.64 -11.32 -0.89
CA LEU A 29 -10.11 -10.07 -0.36
C LEU A 29 -10.98 -8.87 -0.79
N LEU A 30 -11.46 -8.86 -2.04
CA LEU A 30 -12.35 -7.82 -2.53
C LEU A 30 -13.73 -7.90 -1.86
N GLU A 31 -14.22 -9.10 -1.58
CA GLU A 31 -15.46 -9.35 -0.85
C GLU A 31 -15.39 -8.83 0.59
N GLN A 32 -14.34 -9.19 1.32
CA GLN A 32 -14.09 -8.71 2.67
C GLN A 32 -13.98 -7.18 2.74
N LEU A 33 -13.35 -6.56 1.73
CA LEU A 33 -13.26 -5.11 1.65
C LEU A 33 -14.64 -4.46 1.41
N ALA A 34 -15.42 -5.01 0.49
CA ALA A 34 -16.76 -4.53 0.17
C ALA A 34 -17.70 -4.61 1.37
N GLU A 35 -17.71 -5.75 2.07
CA GLU A 35 -18.50 -5.99 3.28
C GLU A 35 -18.06 -5.05 4.40
N LYS A 36 -16.76 -5.01 4.69
CA LYS A 36 -16.22 -4.21 5.81
C LYS A 36 -16.53 -2.73 5.70
N TRP A 37 -16.56 -2.19 4.48
CA TRP A 37 -16.79 -0.76 4.25
C TRP A 37 -18.22 -0.45 3.80
N ASN A 38 -19.05 -1.48 3.62
CA ASN A 38 -20.40 -1.39 3.06
C ASN A 38 -20.42 -0.60 1.73
N ILE A 39 -19.49 -0.94 0.83
CA ILE A 39 -19.29 -0.27 -0.46
C ILE A 39 -19.29 -1.33 -1.58
N PRO A 40 -19.95 -1.10 -2.73
CA PRO A 40 -19.91 -2.03 -3.86
C PRO A 40 -18.49 -2.29 -4.38
N LYS A 41 -18.21 -3.53 -4.79
CA LYS A 41 -16.88 -4.00 -5.24
C LYS A 41 -16.31 -3.11 -6.35
N GLU A 42 -17.17 -2.59 -7.23
CA GLU A 42 -16.83 -1.76 -8.38
C GLU A 42 -16.22 -0.41 -7.98
N LYS A 43 -16.50 0.07 -6.76
CA LYS A 43 -15.98 1.33 -6.24
C LYS A 43 -14.58 1.21 -5.63
N PHE A 44 -14.01 0.00 -5.51
CA PHE A 44 -12.66 -0.22 -4.97
C PHE A 44 -11.53 -0.01 -5.97
N ARG A 45 -11.79 0.63 -7.11
CA ARG A 45 -10.79 0.88 -8.15
C ARG A 45 -9.52 1.51 -7.59
N CYS A 46 -8.34 0.97 -7.92
CA CYS A 46 -7.06 1.51 -7.47
C CYS A 46 -5.94 1.19 -8.47
N GLU A 47 -5.22 2.20 -8.94
CA GLU A 47 -4.11 2.06 -9.90
C GLU A 47 -2.72 2.21 -9.23
N GLY A 48 -2.69 2.31 -7.90
CA GLY A 48 -1.49 2.56 -7.10
C GLY A 48 -1.39 4.02 -6.64
N CYS A 49 -0.79 4.22 -5.46
CA CYS A 49 -0.70 5.53 -4.80
C CYS A 49 0.06 6.60 -5.60
N GLY A 50 1.07 6.19 -6.39
CA GLY A 50 1.84 7.07 -7.26
C GLY A 50 1.11 7.50 -8.53
N SER A 51 -0.06 6.91 -8.83
CA SER A 51 -0.87 7.26 -10.01
C SER A 51 -2.36 7.40 -9.67
N LEU A 52 -2.67 7.87 -8.46
CA LEU A 52 -4.05 8.05 -8.02
C LEU A 52 -4.79 9.10 -8.86
N THR A 53 -5.97 8.72 -9.31
CA THR A 53 -6.96 9.63 -9.91
C THR A 53 -8.15 9.80 -8.96
N GLN A 54 -8.99 10.82 -9.17
CA GLN A 54 -10.21 11.03 -8.36
C GLN A 54 -11.18 9.83 -8.39
N LYS A 55 -11.09 8.99 -9.42
CA LYS A 55 -11.88 7.76 -9.57
C LYS A 55 -11.32 6.58 -8.74
N CYS A 56 -10.12 6.72 -8.18
CA CYS A 56 -9.51 5.67 -7.37
C CYS A 56 -9.99 5.77 -5.92
N TRP A 57 -10.29 4.64 -5.31
CA TRP A 57 -10.60 4.53 -3.89
C TRP A 57 -9.52 5.16 -3.02
N GLY A 58 -8.24 4.99 -3.39
CA GLY A 58 -7.11 5.57 -2.67
C GLY A 58 -7.15 7.11 -2.58
N PHE A 59 -7.91 7.79 -3.43
CA PHE A 59 -8.15 9.24 -3.32
C PHE A 59 -8.94 9.60 -2.04
N GLY A 60 -9.75 8.67 -1.54
CA GLY A 60 -10.47 8.77 -0.27
C GLY A 60 -9.60 8.57 0.97
N CYS A 61 -8.38 8.02 0.83
CA CYS A 61 -7.48 7.71 1.94
C CYS A 61 -7.09 8.98 2.71
N GLU A 62 -7.13 8.92 4.04
CA GLU A 62 -6.80 10.05 4.91
C GLU A 62 -5.37 10.54 4.75
N ILE A 63 -4.41 9.64 4.50
CA ILE A 63 -3.02 10.01 4.21
C ILE A 63 -2.92 10.79 2.91
N VAL A 64 -3.56 10.28 1.85
CA VAL A 64 -3.55 10.93 0.53
C VAL A 64 -4.20 12.31 0.62
N LYS A 65 -5.34 12.44 1.31
CA LYS A 65 -6.00 13.72 1.57
C LYS A 65 -5.10 14.69 2.34
N CYS A 66 -4.43 14.20 3.39
CA CYS A 66 -3.48 15.00 4.18
C CYS A 66 -2.34 15.54 3.32
N LEU A 67 -1.73 14.68 2.49
CA LEU A 67 -0.60 15.05 1.64
C LEU A 67 -1.04 16.00 0.54
N ASN A 68 -2.18 15.76 -0.11
CA ASN A 68 -2.76 16.68 -1.09
C ASN A 68 -3.02 18.07 -0.48
N TYR A 69 -3.57 18.14 0.73
CA TYR A 69 -3.81 19.40 1.43
C TYR A 69 -2.50 20.15 1.73
N LYS A 70 -1.43 19.43 2.08
CA LYS A 70 -0.11 20.00 2.38
C LYS A 70 0.78 20.23 1.14
N GLY A 71 0.36 19.79 -0.05
CA GLY A 71 1.16 19.86 -1.26
C GLY A 71 2.30 18.83 -1.37
N TYR A 72 2.27 17.78 -0.55
CA TYR A 72 3.27 16.71 -0.53
C TYR A 72 2.84 15.49 -1.35
N GLN A 73 3.82 14.76 -1.88
CA GLN A 73 3.65 13.46 -2.52
C GLN A 73 3.83 12.31 -1.53
N LEU A 74 4.77 12.41 -0.59
CA LEU A 74 5.15 11.35 0.35
C LEU A 74 5.19 11.86 1.79
N CYS A 75 4.88 11.00 2.77
CA CYS A 75 4.90 11.40 4.18
C CYS A 75 6.27 11.89 4.67
N HIS A 76 7.38 11.40 4.11
CA HIS A 76 8.73 11.83 4.52
C HIS A 76 9.07 13.27 4.13
N GLU A 77 8.26 13.92 3.30
CA GLU A 77 8.44 15.33 2.94
C GLU A 77 7.90 16.27 4.03
N CYS A 78 7.13 15.75 4.98
CA CYS A 78 6.65 16.53 6.11
C CYS A 78 7.68 16.52 7.25
N GLU A 79 8.02 17.68 7.80
CA GLU A 79 8.94 17.79 8.96
C GLU A 79 8.47 16.96 10.18
N ALA A 80 7.15 16.88 10.40
CA ALA A 80 6.59 16.10 11.50
C ALA A 80 6.83 14.58 11.36
N PHE A 81 7.21 14.09 10.18
CA PHE A 81 7.57 12.69 9.97
C PHE A 81 8.92 12.36 10.60
N ASP A 82 9.93 13.20 10.42
CA ASP A 82 11.29 12.95 10.92
C ASP A 82 11.29 12.97 12.46
N ASP A 83 10.55 13.91 13.06
CA ASP A 83 10.41 14.04 14.52
C ASP A 83 9.41 13.06 15.16
N LYS A 84 8.77 12.18 14.36
CA LYS A 84 7.69 11.27 14.81
C LYS A 84 6.53 11.99 15.53
N ARG A 85 6.24 13.23 15.13
CA ARG A 85 5.14 14.06 15.68
C ARG A 85 3.83 13.94 14.91
N CYS A 86 3.76 13.05 13.92
CA CYS A 86 2.58 12.86 13.10
C CYS A 86 1.78 11.62 13.55
N ASP A 87 0.85 11.80 14.48
CA ASP A 87 0.02 10.70 15.03
C ASP A 87 -0.69 9.89 13.95
N ARG A 88 -1.17 10.57 12.89
CA ARG A 88 -1.80 9.91 11.73
C ARG A 88 -0.84 8.94 11.04
N TYR A 89 0.42 9.32 10.90
CA TYR A 89 1.44 8.47 10.30
C TYR A 89 1.90 7.37 11.27
N GLU A 90 2.18 7.71 12.53
CA GLU A 90 2.62 6.71 13.51
C GLU A 90 1.58 5.60 13.70
N SER A 91 0.30 5.95 13.73
CA SER A 91 -0.80 4.97 13.85
C SER A 91 -0.81 3.96 12.70
N ILE A 92 -0.59 4.40 11.46
CA ILE A 92 -0.54 3.46 10.33
C ILE A 92 0.78 2.68 10.32
N ALA A 93 1.90 3.30 10.71
CA ALA A 93 3.19 2.65 10.76
C ALA A 93 3.19 1.50 11.75
N GLU A 94 2.63 1.72 12.95
CA GLU A 94 2.47 0.67 13.96
C GLU A 94 1.60 -0.50 13.45
N ARG A 95 0.51 -0.20 12.74
CA ARG A 95 -0.40 -1.21 12.19
C ARG A 95 0.25 -2.09 11.13
N TYR A 96 1.08 -1.51 10.26
CA TYR A 96 1.82 -2.28 9.25
C TYR A 96 3.01 -3.02 9.87
N LEU A 97 3.66 -2.43 10.87
CA LEU A 97 4.76 -3.07 11.58
C LEU A 97 4.29 -4.36 12.28
N LYS A 98 3.11 -4.34 12.91
CA LYS A 98 2.46 -5.54 13.49
C LYS A 98 2.15 -6.62 12.46
N ARG A 99 2.13 -6.29 11.17
CA ARG A 99 1.92 -7.23 10.05
C ARG A 99 3.22 -7.61 9.33
N GLY A 100 4.37 -7.16 9.85
CA GLY A 100 5.70 -7.48 9.34
C GLY A 100 6.23 -6.52 8.28
N GLU A 101 5.65 -5.31 8.13
CA GLU A 101 6.12 -4.33 7.15
C GLU A 101 6.40 -2.97 7.79
N ASP A 102 7.62 -2.48 7.61
CA ASP A 102 8.08 -1.21 8.15
C ASP A 102 8.00 -0.11 7.08
N ILE A 103 6.83 0.50 6.95
CA ILE A 103 6.61 1.60 6.01
C ILE A 103 7.53 2.81 6.26
N ARG A 104 8.03 2.99 7.49
CA ARG A 104 8.93 4.11 7.82
C ARG A 104 10.30 3.86 7.23
N LYS A 105 10.82 2.65 7.38
CA LYS A 105 12.05 2.22 6.71
C LYS A 105 11.90 2.31 5.19
N SER A 106 10.75 1.92 4.64
CA SER A 106 10.45 2.09 3.21
C SER A 106 10.54 3.56 2.76
N LEU A 107 9.92 4.49 3.49
CA LEU A 107 10.02 5.92 3.18
C LEU A 107 11.44 6.46 3.28
N MET A 108 12.25 6.01 4.24
CA MET A 108 13.65 6.43 4.35
C MET A 108 14.47 5.98 3.14
N ARG A 109 14.26 4.76 2.64
CA ARG A 109 14.93 4.28 1.42
C ARG A 109 14.51 5.10 0.20
N ILE A 110 13.22 5.44 0.10
CA ILE A 110 12.72 6.30 -0.97
C ILE A 110 13.35 7.70 -0.88
N LYS A 111 13.43 8.29 0.32
CA LYS A 111 14.12 9.57 0.59
C LYS A 111 15.60 9.53 0.18
N ASN A 112 16.26 8.39 0.35
CA ASN A 112 17.68 8.20 -0.02
C ASN A 112 17.91 7.90 -1.52
N GLY A 113 16.87 7.92 -2.36
CA GLY A 113 16.99 7.66 -3.79
C GLY A 113 17.03 6.18 -4.18
N GLU A 114 16.77 5.27 -3.25
CA GLU A 114 16.77 3.81 -3.49
C GLU A 114 15.44 3.29 -4.04
N THR A 115 14.58 4.16 -4.61
CA THR A 115 13.18 3.82 -4.95
C THR A 115 13.04 2.61 -5.86
N LEU A 116 13.84 2.52 -6.93
CA LEU A 116 13.74 1.41 -7.90
C LEU A 116 14.18 0.08 -7.28
N GLN A 117 15.29 0.10 -6.54
CA GLN A 117 15.79 -1.07 -5.83
C GLN A 117 14.78 -1.54 -4.76
N TRP A 118 14.25 -0.60 -3.98
CA TRP A 118 13.20 -0.88 -3.00
C TRP A 118 11.96 -1.51 -3.66
N LEU A 119 11.49 -0.98 -4.79
CA LEU A 119 10.35 -1.55 -5.52
C LEU A 119 10.60 -3.00 -5.95
N ASP A 120 11.78 -3.29 -6.51
CA ASP A 120 12.14 -4.64 -6.97
C ASP A 120 12.25 -5.63 -5.80
N GLU A 121 12.83 -5.20 -4.67
CA GLU A 121 12.92 -6.02 -3.46
C GLU A 121 11.54 -6.30 -2.87
N GLN A 122 10.66 -5.28 -2.80
CA GLN A 122 9.30 -5.46 -2.30
C GLN A 122 8.47 -6.36 -3.23
N ASP A 123 8.60 -6.22 -4.55
CA ASP A 123 7.90 -7.10 -5.49
C ASP A 123 8.31 -8.57 -5.32
N ARG A 124 9.59 -8.85 -5.08
CA ARG A 124 10.08 -10.21 -4.81
C ARG A 124 9.59 -10.74 -3.46
N LEU A 125 9.61 -9.90 -2.43
CA LEU A 125 9.19 -10.25 -1.08
C LEU A 125 7.70 -10.61 -1.02
N TRP A 126 6.87 -9.87 -1.75
CA TRP A 126 5.40 -10.00 -1.72
C TRP A 126 4.85 -10.94 -2.79
N ARG A 127 5.51 -12.08 -3.02
CA ARG A 127 5.07 -13.13 -3.94
C ARG A 127 4.82 -14.45 -3.24
N CYS A 128 3.82 -15.18 -3.73
CA CYS A 128 3.53 -16.53 -3.26
C CYS A 128 4.73 -17.46 -3.49
N PRO A 129 5.23 -18.16 -2.46
CA PRO A 129 6.34 -19.10 -2.64
C PRO A 129 5.99 -20.30 -3.51
N SER A 130 4.69 -20.64 -3.62
CA SER A 130 4.22 -21.78 -4.42
C SER A 130 3.96 -21.42 -5.88
N CYS A 131 3.27 -20.31 -6.17
CA CYS A 131 2.84 -19.98 -7.53
C CYS A 131 3.38 -18.64 -8.07
N GLY A 132 4.18 -17.91 -7.30
CA GLY A 132 4.79 -16.64 -7.71
C GLY A 132 3.81 -15.46 -7.86
N SER A 133 2.51 -15.65 -7.60
CA SER A 133 1.50 -14.58 -7.73
C SER A 133 1.67 -13.56 -6.61
N PRO A 134 1.45 -12.24 -6.85
CA PRO A 134 1.64 -11.25 -5.81
C PRO A 134 0.59 -11.36 -4.71
N ILE A 135 1.00 -11.13 -3.45
CA ILE A 135 0.16 -11.33 -2.27
C ILE A 135 -0.01 -10.00 -1.52
N SER A 136 -1.22 -9.79 -1.00
CA SER A 136 -1.56 -8.71 -0.08
C SER A 136 -1.13 -9.01 1.35
N ILE A 137 -0.64 -8.01 2.08
CA ILE A 137 -0.37 -8.07 3.54
C ILE A 137 -1.64 -8.30 4.37
N HIS A 138 -2.81 -8.10 3.76
CA HIS A 138 -4.10 -8.37 4.36
C HIS A 138 -4.71 -9.72 3.96
N ALA A 139 -4.10 -10.44 3.02
CA ALA A 139 -4.57 -11.77 2.65
C ALA A 139 -4.01 -12.83 3.62
N GLU A 140 -4.86 -13.77 4.00
CA GLU A 140 -4.47 -14.94 4.80
C GLU A 140 -3.94 -16.08 3.91
N LYS A 141 -4.40 -16.15 2.67
CA LYS A 141 -4.00 -17.15 1.67
C LYS A 141 -3.81 -16.52 0.29
N CYS A 142 -3.04 -17.19 -0.56
CA CYS A 142 -2.87 -16.78 -1.95
C CYS A 142 -4.20 -16.89 -2.71
N TYR A 143 -4.62 -15.80 -3.35
CA TYR A 143 -5.85 -15.76 -4.16
C TYR A 143 -5.86 -16.75 -5.33
N ARG A 144 -4.68 -17.18 -5.79
CA ARG A 144 -4.55 -18.07 -6.96
C ARG A 144 -4.42 -19.54 -6.62
N CYS A 145 -3.59 -19.90 -5.63
CA CYS A 145 -3.33 -21.31 -5.30
C CYS A 145 -3.79 -21.73 -3.90
N GLY A 146 -4.32 -20.81 -3.08
CA GLY A 146 -4.87 -21.12 -1.76
C GLY A 146 -3.86 -21.41 -0.66
N VAL A 147 -2.55 -21.44 -0.97
CA VAL A 147 -1.50 -21.64 0.06
C VAL A 147 -1.50 -20.47 1.05
N PRO A 148 -1.40 -20.72 2.37
CA PRO A 148 -1.27 -19.67 3.38
C PRO A 148 -0.12 -18.70 3.11
N ARG A 149 -0.27 -17.44 3.51
CA ARG A 149 0.74 -16.40 3.36
C ARG A 149 1.90 -16.57 4.35
#